data_AF-A0A085WSY9-F1
#
_entry.id   AF-A0A085WSY9-F1
#
_cell.length_a   1.000
_cell.length_b   1.000
_cell.length_c   1.000
_cell.angle_alpha   90.00
_cell.angle_beta   90.00
_cell.angle_gamma   90.00
#
_symmetry.space_group_name_H-M   'P 1'
#
loop_
_entity.id
_entity.type
_entity.pdbx_description
1 polymer ?
#
loop_
_entity_poly.entity_id
_entity_poly.type
_entity_poly.pdbx_seq_one_letter_code
_entity_poly.pdbx_strand_id
1 'polypeptide(L)'
;MAVSWQTLENVEVECTHCGVRMTLHEGSGRRVKYFRCGTCHRWVSSTYTDIFRTDAKLRTHPVKDTTALDASFAAVKDRLDRWLAAVEEKDPYHVLGVSPLDSSEAVRTRYRELAMERHPDRGGSVEKMRELNDAYERILRHRQRKKEEALAQRKLVAAAE
;
A
#
# COMPACT_ATOMS: atom_id res chain seq x y z
N MET A 1 13.34 9.66 -18.57
CA MET A 1 13.31 10.23 -19.94
C MET A 1 12.01 11.00 -20.10
N ALA A 2 12.00 12.14 -20.79
CA ALA A 2 10.80 12.98 -20.90
C ALA A 2 9.70 12.25 -21.68
N VAL A 3 8.49 12.17 -21.09
CA VAL A 3 7.31 11.62 -21.77
C VAL A 3 6.94 12.56 -22.91
N SER A 4 7.23 12.17 -24.15
CA SER A 4 6.87 12.96 -25.33
C SER A 4 5.54 12.46 -25.89
N TRP A 5 4.46 13.06 -25.39
CA TRP A 5 3.09 12.79 -25.86
C TRP A 5 2.92 13.05 -27.36
N GLN A 6 3.75 13.90 -27.96
CA GLN A 6 3.76 14.24 -29.40
C GLN A 6 4.32 13.12 -30.28
N THR A 7 5.27 12.34 -29.77
CA THR A 7 5.93 11.28 -30.54
C THR A 7 5.43 9.88 -30.16
N LEU A 8 4.57 9.79 -29.13
CA LEU A 8 4.20 8.53 -28.48
C LEU A 8 5.47 7.72 -28.14
N GLU A 9 6.45 8.40 -27.55
CA GLU A 9 7.67 7.80 -27.01
C GLU A 9 7.50 7.48 -25.53
N ASN A 10 7.96 6.30 -25.12
CA ASN A 10 7.86 5.78 -23.75
C ASN A 10 6.43 5.79 -23.20
N VAL A 11 5.47 5.43 -24.05
CA VAL A 11 4.05 5.43 -23.77
C VAL A 11 3.41 4.16 -24.30
N GLU A 12 2.55 3.56 -23.50
CA GLU A 12 1.64 2.50 -23.88
C GLU A 12 0.34 3.09 -24.41
N VAL A 13 -0.13 2.57 -25.54
CA VAL A 13 -1.33 3.07 -26.21
C VAL A 13 -2.47 2.08 -26.00
N GLU A 14 -3.58 2.55 -25.46
CA GLU A 14 -4.81 1.79 -25.26
C GLU A 14 -5.89 2.32 -26.19
N CYS A 15 -6.68 1.45 -26.82
CA CYS A 15 -7.77 1.92 -27.68
C CYS A 15 -9.02 2.28 -26.85
N THR A 16 -9.57 3.48 -27.03
CA THR A 16 -10.76 3.94 -26.30
C THR A 16 -12.04 3.19 -26.63
N HIS A 17 -12.08 2.45 -27.74
CA HIS A 17 -13.25 1.69 -28.16
C HIS A 17 -13.28 0.27 -27.57
N CYS A 18 -12.14 -0.45 -27.65
CA CYS A 18 -12.03 -1.84 -27.21
C CYS A 18 -11.43 -1.97 -25.80
N GLY A 19 -10.80 -0.91 -25.25
CA GLY A 19 -10.04 -0.96 -23.98
C GLY A 19 -8.75 -1.78 -24.06
N VAL A 20 -8.40 -2.28 -25.25
CA VAL A 20 -7.25 -3.18 -25.44
C VAL A 20 -6.00 -2.38 -25.78
N ARG A 21 -4.87 -2.82 -25.22
CA ARG A 21 -3.54 -2.31 -25.56
C ARG A 21 -3.26 -2.52 -27.05
N MET A 22 -2.90 -1.44 -27.72
CA MET A 22 -2.63 -1.43 -29.15
C MET A 22 -1.19 -1.90 -29.42
N THR A 23 -1.00 -2.59 -30.53
CA THR A 23 0.31 -3.07 -30.97
C THR A 23 0.98 -2.03 -31.86
N LEU A 24 2.25 -1.75 -31.61
CA LEU A 24 3.07 -0.89 -32.44
C LEU A 24 3.44 -1.62 -33.74
N HIS A 25 3.27 -0.95 -34.88
CA HIS A 25 3.71 -1.41 -36.19
C HIS A 25 4.67 -0.35 -36.74
N GLU A 26 5.96 -0.62 -36.62
CA GLU A 26 7.01 0.26 -37.12
C GLU A 26 7.18 0.05 -38.63
N GLY A 27 6.88 1.08 -39.41
CA GLY A 27 7.34 1.15 -40.79
C GLY A 27 8.84 1.49 -40.79
N SER A 28 9.64 0.72 -41.51
CA SER A 28 11.08 0.93 -41.72
C SER A 28 11.46 2.43 -41.79
N GLY A 29 12.04 2.95 -40.71
CA GLY A 29 12.82 4.20 -40.69
C GLY A 29 12.06 5.54 -40.66
N ARG A 30 10.84 5.65 -40.12
CA ARG A 30 10.13 6.95 -40.07
C ARG A 30 9.73 7.38 -38.65
N ARG A 31 9.78 8.71 -38.43
CA ARG A 31 9.33 9.46 -37.23
C ARG A 31 7.86 9.22 -36.82
N VAL A 32 7.09 8.48 -37.62
CA VAL A 32 5.66 8.22 -37.42
C VAL A 32 5.47 6.79 -36.97
N LYS A 33 4.88 6.62 -35.79
CA LYS A 33 4.53 5.32 -35.22
C LYS A 33 3.07 5.01 -35.54
N TYR A 34 2.78 3.79 -35.94
CA TYR A 34 1.43 3.30 -36.19
C TYR A 34 1.05 2.28 -35.14
N PHE A 35 -0.18 2.36 -34.63
CA PHE A 35 -0.71 1.46 -33.63
C PHE A 35 -1.99 0.82 -34.13
N ARG A 36 -2.16 -0.49 -33.89
CA ARG A 36 -3.37 -1.25 -34.28
C ARG A 36 -3.99 -1.95 -33.05
N CYS A 37 -5.30 -1.79 -32.80
CA CYS A 37 -6.03 -2.60 -31.80
C CYS A 37 -6.16 -4.02 -32.34
N GLY A 38 -5.74 -5.01 -31.55
CA GLY A 38 -5.88 -6.42 -31.91
C GLY A 38 -7.35 -6.85 -32.07
N THR A 39 -8.27 -6.22 -31.34
CA THR A 39 -9.69 -6.58 -31.29
C THR A 39 -10.52 -5.86 -32.36
N CYS A 40 -10.62 -4.53 -32.30
CA CYS A 40 -11.46 -3.75 -33.22
C CYS A 40 -10.73 -3.31 -34.49
N HIS A 41 -9.46 -3.73 -34.66
CA HIS A 41 -8.61 -3.43 -35.82
C HIS A 41 -8.45 -1.95 -36.14
N ARG A 42 -8.73 -1.09 -35.16
CA ARG A 42 -8.62 0.34 -35.27
C ARG A 42 -7.15 0.75 -35.33
N TRP A 43 -6.84 1.65 -36.26
CA TRP A 43 -5.51 2.21 -36.42
C TRP A 43 -5.43 3.63 -35.88
N VAL A 44 -4.29 3.97 -35.29
CA VAL A 44 -3.93 5.34 -34.91
C VAL A 44 -2.45 5.57 -35.22
N SER A 45 -2.06 6.81 -35.54
CA SER A 45 -0.67 7.20 -35.76
C SER A 45 -0.22 8.32 -34.82
N SER A 46 1.09 8.40 -34.54
CA SER A 46 1.64 9.42 -33.64
C SER A 46 1.47 10.86 -34.16
N THR A 47 1.57 11.08 -35.48
CA THR A 47 1.47 12.43 -36.08
C THR A 47 0.06 13.02 -36.11
N TYR A 48 -0.99 12.21 -36.02
CA TYR A 48 -2.36 12.67 -36.23
C TYR A 48 -3.06 13.16 -34.95
N THR A 49 -2.43 12.96 -33.79
CA THR A 49 -3.03 13.30 -32.48
C THR A 49 -2.90 14.78 -32.11
N ASP A 50 -2.12 15.56 -32.85
CA ASP A 50 -1.91 17.00 -32.58
C ASP A 50 -3.06 17.90 -33.09
N ILE A 51 -3.82 17.47 -34.10
CA ILE A 51 -4.81 18.34 -34.78
C ILE A 51 -6.25 18.14 -34.25
N PHE A 52 -6.60 16.94 -33.76
CA PHE A 52 -7.98 16.60 -33.38
C PHE A 52 -8.05 15.79 -32.08
N ARG A 53 -7.52 16.32 -30.97
CA ARG A 53 -7.61 15.66 -29.64
C ARG A 53 -9.03 15.23 -29.23
N THR A 54 -10.06 15.87 -29.79
CA THR A 54 -11.47 15.52 -29.57
C THR A 54 -11.85 14.13 -30.10
N ASP A 55 -11.11 13.60 -31.07
CA ASP A 55 -11.35 12.32 -31.74
C ASP A 55 -10.15 11.35 -31.65
N ALA A 56 -9.22 11.53 -30.72
CA ALA A 56 -8.15 10.57 -30.52
C ALA A 56 -8.74 9.26 -29.98
N LYS A 57 -8.84 8.22 -30.82
CA LYS A 57 -9.36 6.89 -30.41
C LYS A 57 -8.35 6.06 -29.60
N LEU A 58 -7.54 6.73 -28.80
CA LEU A 58 -6.55 6.13 -27.92
C LEU A 58 -6.41 6.88 -26.59
N ARG A 59 -5.99 6.15 -25.57
CA ARG A 59 -5.46 6.66 -24.30
C ARG A 59 -3.98 6.31 -24.23
N THR A 60 -3.21 7.19 -23.59
CA THR A 60 -1.77 7.03 -23.42
C THR A 60 -1.46 6.79 -21.95
N HIS A 61 -0.67 5.76 -21.69
CA HIS A 61 -0.17 5.44 -20.36
C HIS A 61 1.35 5.64 -20.37
N PRO A 62 1.90 6.52 -19.52
CA PRO A 62 3.34 6.71 -19.47
C PRO A 62 3.99 5.40 -19.00
N VAL A 63 4.93 4.88 -19.80
CA VAL A 63 5.75 3.75 -19.40
C VAL A 63 6.88 4.31 -18.56
N LYS A 64 6.89 3.99 -17.28
CA LYS A 64 8.04 4.26 -16.43
C LYS A 64 9.10 3.22 -16.78
N ASP A 65 10.16 3.62 -17.46
CA ASP A 65 11.33 2.77 -17.64
C ASP A 65 11.81 2.35 -16.26
N THR A 66 11.75 1.05 -15.96
CA THR A 66 12.25 0.50 -14.69
C THR A 66 13.76 0.57 -14.74
N THR A 67 14.30 1.69 -14.25
CA THR A 67 15.75 1.87 -14.17
C THR A 67 16.34 1.03 -13.05
N ALA A 68 17.66 0.83 -13.03
CA ALA A 68 18.34 0.16 -11.93
C ALA A 68 18.06 0.82 -10.56
N LEU A 69 17.75 2.13 -10.54
CA LEU A 69 17.33 2.86 -9.35
C LEU A 69 15.94 2.43 -8.87
N ASP A 70 15.01 2.14 -9.79
CA ASP A 70 13.68 1.62 -9.43
C ASP A 70 13.77 0.22 -8.83
N ALA A 71 14.68 -0.63 -9.31
CA ALA A 71 14.94 -1.94 -8.73
C ALA A 71 15.53 -1.85 -7.30
N SER A 72 16.50 -0.95 -7.10
CA SER A 72 17.04 -0.69 -5.75
C SER A 72 15.97 -0.16 -4.80
N PHE A 73 15.11 0.73 -5.27
CA PHE A 73 14.00 1.26 -4.47
C PHE A 73 12.99 0.16 -4.11
N ALA A 74 12.62 -0.69 -5.07
CA ALA A 74 11.73 -1.82 -4.83
C ALA A 74 12.31 -2.77 -3.76
N ALA A 75 13.60 -3.11 -3.84
CA ALA A 75 14.24 -3.97 -2.84
C ALA A 75 14.27 -3.36 -1.43
N VAL A 76 14.45 -2.04 -1.32
CA VAL A 76 14.37 -1.33 -0.03
C VAL A 76 12.94 -1.33 0.49
N LYS A 77 11.95 -1.08 -0.37
CA LYS A 77 10.54 -1.12 -0.01
C LYS A 77 10.15 -2.51 0.50
N ASP A 78 10.50 -3.58 -0.21
CA ASP A 78 10.18 -4.96 0.19
C ASP A 78 10.83 -5.35 1.53
N ARG A 79 11.98 -4.76 1.85
CA ARG A 79 12.61 -4.93 3.16
C ARG A 79 11.83 -4.20 4.25
N LEU A 80 11.41 -2.97 3.97
CA LEU A 80 10.62 -2.17 4.90
C LEU A 80 9.26 -2.82 5.15
N ASP A 81 8.56 -3.27 4.11
CA ASP A 81 7.25 -3.92 4.22
C ASP A 81 7.33 -5.20 5.07
N ARG A 82 8.38 -6.02 4.88
CA ARG A 82 8.61 -7.19 5.75
C ARG A 82 8.89 -6.81 7.20
N TRP A 83 9.64 -5.72 7.42
CA TRP A 83 9.92 -5.24 8.77
C TRP A 83 8.65 -4.70 9.43
N LEU A 84 7.85 -3.89 8.73
CA LEU A 84 6.58 -3.37 9.21
C LEU A 84 5.62 -4.50 9.54
N ALA A 85 5.46 -5.49 8.67
CA ALA A 85 4.61 -6.65 8.94
C ALA A 85 5.06 -7.42 10.19
N ALA A 86 6.38 -7.59 10.39
CA ALA A 86 6.91 -8.25 11.59
C ALA A 86 6.76 -7.40 12.86
N VAL A 87 6.68 -6.07 12.74
CA VAL A 87 6.38 -5.16 13.86
C VAL A 87 4.89 -5.20 14.19
N GLU A 88 4.02 -5.17 13.18
CA GLU A 88 2.56 -5.25 13.32
C GLU A 88 2.11 -6.59 13.93
N GLU A 89 2.69 -7.71 13.49
CA GLU A 89 2.42 -9.03 14.07
C GLU A 89 2.77 -9.10 15.57
N LYS A 90 3.79 -8.33 15.99
CA LYS A 90 4.22 -8.23 17.39
C LYS A 90 3.44 -7.18 18.17
N ASP A 91 2.58 -6.38 17.52
CA ASP A 91 1.81 -5.35 18.19
C ASP A 91 0.68 -5.99 19.01
N PRO A 92 0.74 -5.91 20.36
CA PRO A 92 -0.27 -6.52 21.19
C PRO A 92 -1.66 -5.86 21.04
N TYR A 93 -1.74 -4.61 20.56
CA TYR A 93 -3.00 -3.92 20.29
C TYR A 93 -3.78 -4.58 19.14
N HIS A 94 -3.07 -5.05 18.12
CA HIS A 94 -3.67 -5.75 16.98
C HIS A 94 -4.24 -7.13 17.40
N VAL A 95 -3.55 -7.85 18.28
CA VAL A 95 -4.00 -9.16 18.81
C VAL A 95 -5.36 -9.08 19.53
N LEU A 96 -5.59 -7.98 20.26
CA LEU A 96 -6.87 -7.73 20.95
C LEU A 96 -7.89 -6.96 20.08
N GLY A 97 -7.50 -6.47 18.90
CA GLY A 97 -8.36 -5.67 18.03
C GLY A 97 -8.78 -4.32 18.63
N VAL A 98 -7.91 -3.71 19.42
CA VAL A 98 -8.17 -2.45 20.13
C VAL A 98 -7.19 -1.36 19.73
N SER A 99 -7.64 -0.12 19.73
CA SER A 99 -6.78 1.03 19.47
C SER A 99 -5.91 1.37 20.68
N PRO A 100 -4.66 1.84 20.49
CA PRO A 100 -3.86 2.42 21.57
C PRO A 100 -4.58 3.56 22.32
N LEU A 101 -5.52 4.24 21.64
CA LEU A 101 -6.32 5.35 22.17
C LEU A 101 -7.57 4.91 22.95
N ASP A 102 -7.96 3.64 22.90
CA ASP A 102 -9.16 3.15 23.57
C ASP A 102 -9.06 3.22 25.09
N SER A 103 -10.19 3.33 25.79
CA SER A 103 -10.21 3.36 27.25
C SER A 103 -9.66 2.06 27.87
N SER A 104 -9.19 2.10 29.11
CA SER A 104 -8.76 0.88 29.82
C SER A 104 -9.88 -0.12 30.03
N GLU A 105 -11.12 0.36 30.09
CA GLU A 105 -12.31 -0.47 30.23
C GLU A 105 -12.61 -1.21 28.93
N ALA A 106 -12.53 -0.53 27.78
CA ALA A 106 -12.72 -1.15 26.47
C ALA A 106 -11.73 -2.32 26.24
N VAL A 107 -10.45 -2.12 26.57
CA VAL A 107 -9.43 -3.18 26.46
C VAL A 107 -9.74 -4.38 27.35
N ARG A 108 -10.23 -4.14 28.58
CA ARG A 108 -10.61 -5.21 29.52
C ARG A 108 -11.83 -5.99 29.02
N THR A 109 -12.82 -5.29 28.49
CA THR A 109 -14.04 -5.92 27.94
C THR A 109 -13.69 -6.80 26.75
N ARG A 110 -12.91 -6.28 25.78
CA ARG A 110 -12.45 -7.05 24.62
C ARG A 110 -11.63 -8.28 25.00
N TYR A 111 -10.73 -8.14 25.97
CA TYR A 111 -9.98 -9.28 26.49
C TYR A 111 -10.91 -10.38 27.05
N ARG A 112 -11.95 -10.01 27.80
CA ARG A 112 -12.91 -10.98 28.36
C ARG A 112 -13.72 -11.68 27.28
N GLU A 113 -14.17 -10.95 26.26
CA GLU A 113 -14.87 -11.51 25.09
C GLU A 113 -13.99 -12.56 24.38
N LEU A 114 -12.76 -12.18 24.02
CA LEU A 114 -11.82 -13.08 23.33
C LEU A 114 -11.39 -14.26 24.21
N ALA A 115 -11.25 -14.07 25.52
CA ALA A 115 -10.92 -15.14 26.46
C ALA A 115 -12.04 -16.19 26.52
N MET A 116 -13.31 -15.77 26.47
CA MET A 116 -14.45 -16.69 26.44
C MET A 116 -14.53 -17.49 25.14
N GLU A 117 -14.15 -16.90 24.02
CA GLU A 117 -14.11 -17.56 22.71
C GLU A 117 -12.93 -18.54 22.58
N ARG A 118 -11.75 -18.15 23.08
CA ARG A 118 -10.50 -18.92 22.96
C ARG A 118 -10.24 -19.87 24.13
N HIS A 119 -11.17 -19.98 25.07
CA HIS A 119 -11.02 -20.84 26.25
C HIS A 119 -10.91 -22.32 25.84
N PRO A 120 -9.95 -23.10 26.41
CA PRO A 120 -9.79 -24.52 26.08
C PRO A 120 -11.06 -25.34 26.31
N ASP A 121 -11.80 -25.07 27.40
CA ASP A 121 -13.05 -25.78 27.71
C ASP A 121 -14.19 -25.53 26.71
N ARG A 122 -14.10 -24.48 25.88
CA ARG A 122 -15.11 -24.12 24.87
C ARG A 122 -14.68 -24.44 23.44
N GLY A 123 -13.60 -25.23 23.28
CA GLY A 123 -13.06 -25.60 21.97
C GLY A 123 -11.94 -24.68 21.46
N GLY A 124 -11.41 -23.80 22.30
CA GLY A 124 -10.19 -23.05 22.03
C GLY A 124 -8.92 -23.88 22.25
N SER A 125 -7.76 -23.29 21.94
CA SER A 125 -6.46 -23.91 22.24
C SER A 125 -5.75 -23.17 23.37
N VAL A 126 -5.01 -23.92 24.18
CA VAL A 126 -4.17 -23.37 25.26
C VAL A 126 -3.18 -22.34 24.70
N GLU A 127 -2.67 -22.56 23.50
CA GLU A 127 -1.75 -21.66 22.80
C GLU A 127 -2.40 -20.30 22.50
N LYS A 128 -3.61 -20.28 21.92
CA LYS A 128 -4.35 -19.05 21.62
C LYS A 128 -4.71 -18.25 22.87
N MET A 129 -4.98 -18.95 23.98
CA MET A 129 -5.22 -18.30 25.26
C MET A 129 -3.94 -17.70 25.84
N ARG A 130 -2.80 -18.40 25.71
CA ARG A 130 -1.49 -17.90 26.13
C ARG A 130 -1.09 -16.64 25.35
N GLU A 131 -1.26 -16.65 24.03
CA GLU A 131 -1.01 -15.48 23.18
C GLU A 131 -1.87 -14.28 23.58
N LEU A 132 -3.15 -14.50 23.89
CA LEU A 132 -4.06 -13.46 24.36
C LEU A 132 -3.60 -12.86 25.69
N ASN A 133 -3.18 -13.70 26.64
CA ASN A 133 -2.66 -13.26 27.94
C ASN A 133 -1.38 -12.43 27.78
N ASP A 134 -0.44 -12.93 26.99
CA ASP A 134 0.83 -12.26 26.72
C ASP A 134 0.61 -10.88 26.07
N ALA A 135 -0.32 -10.79 25.11
CA ALA A 135 -0.68 -9.53 24.47
C ALA A 135 -1.32 -8.56 25.48
N TYR A 136 -2.26 -9.03 26.30
CA TYR A 136 -2.91 -8.19 27.32
C TYR A 136 -1.90 -7.64 28.34
N GLU A 137 -0.96 -8.47 28.81
CA GLU A 137 0.08 -8.03 29.74
C GLU A 137 1.00 -6.97 29.12
N ARG A 138 1.40 -7.15 27.86
CA ARG A 138 2.21 -6.15 27.13
C ARG A 138 1.50 -4.81 27.00
N ILE A 139 0.19 -4.80 26.73
CA ILE A 139 -0.61 -3.56 26.69
C ILE A 139 -0.58 -2.84 28.04
N LEU A 140 -0.76 -3.58 29.13
CA LEU A 140 -0.75 -3.00 30.48
C LEU A 140 0.60 -2.37 30.81
N ARG A 141 1.70 -3.10 30.58
CA ARG A 141 3.06 -2.59 30.78
C ARG A 141 3.35 -1.36 29.92
N HIS A 142 2.95 -1.38 28.64
CA HIS A 142 3.09 -0.25 27.73
C HIS A 142 2.35 1.00 28.24
N ARG A 143 1.09 0.83 28.70
CA ARG A 143 0.30 1.94 29.25
C ARG A 143 0.85 2.48 30.56
N GLN A 144 1.35 1.60 31.43
CA GLN A 144 1.98 2.02 32.68
C GLN A 144 3.23 2.85 32.39
N ARG A 145 4.12 2.37 31.52
CA ARG A 145 5.32 3.12 31.10
C ARG A 145 4.96 4.49 30.52
N LYS A 146 3.99 4.57 29.61
CA LYS A 146 3.53 5.86 29.06
C LYS A 146 3.00 6.82 30.14
N LYS A 147 2.28 6.31 31.13
CA LYS A 147 1.79 7.13 32.26
C LYS A 147 2.94 7.67 33.10
N GLU A 148 3.93 6.83 33.39
CA GLU A 148 5.13 7.21 34.14
C GLU A 148 5.96 8.24 33.37
N GLU A 149 6.17 8.05 32.07
CA GLU A 149 6.83 9.00 31.17
C GLU A 149 6.10 10.35 31.13
N ALA A 150 4.77 10.35 30.97
CA ALA A 150 3.97 11.57 30.95
C ALA A 150 4.00 12.30 32.30
N LEU A 151 3.99 11.57 33.42
CA LEU A 151 4.14 12.15 34.76
C LEU A 151 5.53 12.76 34.94
N ALA A 152 6.59 12.06 34.50
CA ALA A 152 7.95 12.56 34.56
C ALA A 152 8.11 13.84 33.71
N GLN A 153 7.60 13.84 32.48
CA GLN A 153 7.59 15.01 31.61
C GLN A 153 6.87 16.21 32.26
N ARG A 154 5.70 15.99 32.86
CA ARG A 154 4.96 17.03 33.58
C ARG A 154 5.76 17.61 34.76
N LYS A 155 6.45 16.75 35.53
CA LYS A 155 7.32 17.19 36.63
C LYS A 155 8.51 18.02 36.14
N LEU A 156 9.10 17.66 35.01
CA LEU A 156 10.21 18.41 34.41
C LEU A 156 9.75 19.80 33.93
N VAL A 157 8.59 19.88 33.27
CA VAL A 157 8.01 21.16 32.82
C VAL A 157 7.69 22.04 34.03
N ALA A 158 7.03 21.51 35.06
CA ALA A 158 6.71 22.25 36.27
C ALA A 158 7.94 22.66 37.11
N ALA A 159 9.12 22.07 36.87
CA ALA A 159 10.36 22.47 37.51
C ALA A 159 11.17 23.50 36.69
N ALA A 160 10.78 23.72 35.43
CA ALA A 160 11.40 24.69 34.53
C ALA A 160 10.64 26.03 34.46
N GLU A 161 9.41 26.07 34.99
CA GLU A 161 8.61 27.28 35.25
C GLU A 161 8.89 27.84 36.64
#